data_AF-U9VZY1-F1
#
_entry.id   AF-U9VZY1-F1
#
_cell.length_a   1.000
_cell.length_b   1.000
_cell.length_c   1.000
_cell.angle_alpha   90.00
_cell.angle_beta   90.00
_cell.angle_gamma   90.00
#
_symmetry.space_group_name_H-M   'P 1'
#
loop_
_entity.id
_entity.type
_entity.pdbx_description
1 polymer ?
#
loop_
_entity_poly.entity_id
_entity_poly.type
_entity_poly.pdbx_seq_one_letter_code
_entity_poly.pdbx_strand_id
1 'polypeptide(L)'
;MLTVKRIAAVLAGLAAAVTVAYSQPVNAQKPPDFQGRYIAAISDGDMRAYAYIDGQLGEPRGPDQLSLVTLPLPAAPELTSTIEVSNSVINPVYSLVASQDGNTIFVAETKQQRELDDQLISDLDLGTTLRAVDVSDLSNPTVIAAVEVGIDPQGVALDASGTTLALATKDPDAPPTFVTFTNGRFGEPVQLTMQDFSPIAELPDGGMLPHHVEWHPTADIIAVNANFRGQVQFFKVTRDADGNVQDVMPWGNRVVTSKWPMSGKFSPDGSFYVTNDLQWGPDVKGFYINAPPSQLTVIEMAPLDETETAQHFVVGGVSLPRHAESIAFSNDGTLIATSNIGQTWLSPDEPGYSQSSLSLIQFDPISGQMTKTGDWTFDGILPEGIAFDASDRYVVAGVFEYETPEPRRGALEFWRVINGTSLERTDYRIETGPGAHSLIVVN
;
A
#
# COMPACT_ATOMS: atom_id res chain seq x y z
N MET A 1 42.99 82.95 -29.09
CA MET A 1 42.61 82.24 -30.34
C MET A 1 42.93 80.77 -30.16
N LEU A 2 41.89 79.93 -30.25
CA LEU A 2 41.86 78.51 -30.66
C LEU A 2 42.84 77.49 -30.01
N THR A 3 42.34 76.63 -29.10
CA THR A 3 42.00 75.16 -29.26
C THR A 3 43.22 74.22 -29.18
N VAL A 4 43.25 73.07 -28.48
CA VAL A 4 42.26 72.00 -28.25
C VAL A 4 42.53 71.29 -26.91
N LYS A 5 41.42 70.85 -26.30
CA LYS A 5 41.20 70.04 -25.09
C LYS A 5 41.97 68.70 -25.05
N ARG A 6 42.38 68.26 -23.84
CA ARG A 6 42.06 66.93 -23.28
C ARG A 6 41.99 66.98 -21.75
N ILE A 7 40.78 66.76 -21.23
CA ILE A 7 40.43 66.55 -19.82
C ILE A 7 40.31 65.03 -19.64
N ALA A 8 41.03 64.46 -18.67
CA ALA A 8 40.81 63.09 -18.23
C ALA A 8 39.82 63.12 -17.05
N ALA A 9 38.62 62.57 -17.28
CA ALA A 9 37.56 62.43 -16.29
C ALA A 9 37.72 61.13 -15.52
N VAL A 10 37.72 61.23 -14.19
CA VAL A 10 37.46 60.13 -13.26
C VAL A 10 35.93 59.93 -13.24
N LEU A 11 35.45 58.75 -13.61
CA LEU A 11 34.07 58.33 -13.43
C LEU A 11 34.05 56.94 -12.82
N ALA A 12 33.71 56.90 -11.53
CA ALA A 12 33.31 55.70 -10.82
C ALA A 12 31.93 55.27 -11.32
N GLY A 13 31.85 54.15 -12.03
CA GLY A 13 30.60 53.49 -12.39
C GLY A 13 30.23 52.47 -11.31
N LEU A 14 29.32 52.82 -10.41
CA LEU A 14 28.55 51.83 -9.66
C LEU A 14 27.51 51.25 -10.63
N ALA A 15 27.71 50.01 -11.09
CA ALA A 15 26.67 49.24 -11.75
C ALA A 15 25.73 48.68 -10.66
N ALA A 16 24.58 49.32 -10.46
CA ALA A 16 23.48 48.69 -9.75
C ALA A 16 22.88 47.60 -10.65
N ALA A 17 23.25 46.36 -10.39
CA ALA A 17 22.56 45.20 -10.96
C ALA A 17 21.17 45.14 -10.31
N VAL A 18 20.15 45.62 -11.02
CA VAL A 18 18.76 45.35 -10.68
C VAL A 18 18.48 43.92 -11.10
N THR A 19 18.54 42.99 -10.15
CA THR A 19 18.05 41.62 -10.32
C THR A 19 16.53 41.69 -10.41
N VAL A 20 15.99 41.79 -11.62
CA VAL A 20 14.57 41.52 -11.86
C VAL A 20 14.40 40.02 -11.69
N ALA A 21 14.00 39.59 -10.48
CA ALA A 21 13.49 38.26 -10.28
C ALA A 21 12.20 38.13 -11.11
N TYR A 22 12.30 37.45 -12.25
CA TYR A 22 11.12 36.90 -12.90
C TYR A 22 10.58 35.81 -11.97
N SER A 23 9.69 36.19 -11.05
CA SER A 23 8.73 35.26 -10.49
C SER A 23 7.88 34.77 -11.65
N GLN A 24 8.26 33.64 -12.25
CA GLN A 24 7.35 32.86 -13.08
C GLN A 24 6.07 32.68 -12.24
N PRO A 25 4.88 33.00 -12.76
CA PRO A 25 3.67 32.61 -12.07
C PRO A 25 3.78 31.09 -11.87
N VAL A 26 3.70 30.64 -10.62
CA VAL A 26 3.44 29.23 -10.32
C VAL A 26 2.15 28.93 -11.07
N ASN A 27 2.28 28.23 -12.20
CA ASN A 27 1.12 27.84 -12.97
C ASN A 27 0.41 26.82 -12.06
N ALA A 28 -0.63 27.27 -11.36
CA ALA A 28 -1.38 26.42 -10.45
C ALA A 28 -1.77 25.18 -11.24
N GLN A 29 -1.19 24.04 -10.88
CA GLN A 29 -1.43 22.80 -11.60
C GLN A 29 -2.92 22.54 -11.57
N LYS A 30 -3.52 22.39 -12.75
CA LYS A 30 -4.92 22.03 -12.85
C LYS A 30 -5.08 20.64 -12.23
N PRO A 31 -5.96 20.47 -11.22
CA PRO A 31 -6.19 19.15 -10.64
C PRO A 31 -6.66 18.16 -11.72
N PRO A 32 -6.21 16.90 -11.68
CA PRO A 32 -6.74 15.88 -12.56
C PRO A 32 -8.22 15.64 -12.26
N ASP A 33 -8.97 15.20 -13.28
CA ASP A 33 -10.37 14.79 -13.15
C ASP A 33 -10.46 13.38 -12.54
N PHE A 34 -9.93 13.25 -11.31
CA PHE A 34 -9.85 12.02 -10.55
C PHE A 34 -11.21 11.72 -9.90
N GLN A 35 -11.80 10.56 -10.18
CA GLN A 35 -13.15 10.22 -9.78
C GLN A 35 -13.22 9.29 -8.55
N GLY A 36 -14.30 9.45 -7.78
CA GLY A 36 -14.58 8.75 -6.54
C GLY A 36 -15.29 9.69 -5.55
N ARG A 37 -15.55 9.20 -4.34
CA ARG A 37 -16.09 9.99 -3.22
C ARG A 37 -14.98 10.66 -2.42
N TYR A 38 -13.93 9.92 -2.07
CA TYR A 38 -12.74 10.43 -1.38
C TYR A 38 -11.57 9.42 -1.46
N ILE A 39 -10.38 9.88 -1.06
CA ILE A 39 -9.18 9.05 -0.88
C ILE A 39 -8.89 9.00 0.62
N ALA A 40 -8.58 7.81 1.12
CA ALA A 40 -8.09 7.58 2.48
C ALA A 40 -6.70 6.98 2.40
N ALA A 41 -5.74 7.52 3.15
CA ALA A 41 -4.37 7.03 3.18
C ALA A 41 -3.81 7.10 4.60
N ILE A 42 -3.09 6.08 5.04
CA ILE A 42 -2.35 6.12 6.30
C ILE A 42 -0.88 6.45 6.07
N SER A 43 -0.28 7.04 7.09
CA SER A 43 1.08 7.55 7.10
C SER A 43 1.80 7.12 8.39
N ASP A 44 3.04 6.65 8.25
CA ASP A 44 3.97 6.30 9.33
C ASP A 44 4.81 7.52 9.74
N GLY A 45 4.49 8.07 10.92
CA GLY A 45 5.13 9.24 11.50
C GLY A 45 6.45 8.94 12.22
N ASP A 46 6.71 7.66 12.47
CA ASP A 46 7.65 7.19 13.47
C ASP A 46 9.07 7.07 12.95
N MET A 47 9.22 6.81 11.64
CA MET A 47 10.52 6.56 11.03
C MET A 47 10.83 7.37 9.77
N ARG A 48 12.13 7.44 9.44
CA ARG A 48 12.63 7.90 8.14
C ARG A 48 12.76 6.72 7.17
N ALA A 49 12.69 7.00 5.87
CA ALA A 49 12.82 5.95 4.84
C ALA A 49 14.13 5.14 4.93
N TYR A 50 15.23 5.78 5.36
CA TYR A 50 16.53 5.12 5.51
C TYR A 50 16.63 4.18 6.73
N ALA A 51 15.59 4.11 7.57
CA ALA A 51 15.59 3.20 8.72
C ALA A 51 15.68 1.72 8.29
N TYR A 52 15.31 1.37 7.04
CA TYR A 52 15.58 0.04 6.47
C TYR A 52 17.08 -0.30 6.32
N ILE A 53 17.99 0.68 6.40
CA ILE A 53 19.44 0.41 6.34
C ILE A 53 19.99 0.01 7.71
N ASP A 54 19.70 0.84 8.71
CA ASP A 54 20.41 0.83 10.00
C ASP A 54 19.50 0.61 11.20
N GLY A 55 18.20 0.45 10.97
CA GLY A 55 17.18 0.30 11.98
C GLY A 55 16.86 1.58 12.73
N GLN A 56 17.53 2.71 12.48
CA GLN A 56 17.35 3.94 13.27
C GLN A 56 16.17 4.77 12.78
N LEU A 57 15.21 5.00 13.67
CA LEU A 57 13.98 5.76 13.40
C LEU A 57 14.28 7.21 12.99
N GLY A 58 15.33 7.81 13.58
CA GLY A 58 15.68 9.22 13.41
C GLY A 58 14.88 10.13 14.35
N GLU A 59 14.91 11.44 14.09
CA GLU A 59 14.11 12.42 14.84
C GLU A 59 12.61 12.17 14.62
N PRO A 60 11.75 12.33 15.63
CA PRO A 60 10.29 12.21 15.47
C PRO A 60 9.76 13.17 14.40
N ARG A 61 8.88 12.68 13.50
CA ARG A 61 8.40 13.44 12.33
C ARG A 61 6.91 13.77 12.37
N GLY A 62 6.19 13.19 13.32
CA GLY A 62 4.76 13.37 13.54
C GLY A 62 4.18 12.08 14.14
N PRO A 63 2.91 12.10 14.53
CA PRO A 63 2.19 10.87 14.85
C PRO A 63 1.87 10.10 13.56
N ASP A 64 1.52 8.83 13.74
CA ASP A 64 0.88 8.04 12.71
C ASP A 64 -0.54 8.56 12.48
N GLN A 65 -0.98 8.59 11.23
CA GLN A 65 -2.26 9.22 10.92
C GLN A 65 -2.96 8.62 9.71
N LEU A 66 -4.29 8.71 9.74
CA LEU A 66 -5.17 8.57 8.59
C LEU A 66 -5.45 9.96 8.02
N SER A 67 -5.17 10.13 6.73
CA SER A 67 -5.38 11.35 5.96
C SER A 67 -6.56 11.16 4.99
N LEU A 68 -7.45 12.15 4.91
CA LEU A 68 -8.61 12.13 4.02
C LEU A 68 -8.52 13.23 2.96
N VAL A 69 -8.88 12.90 1.72
CA VAL A 69 -8.98 13.86 0.60
C VAL A 69 -10.33 13.72 -0.08
N THR A 70 -11.16 14.75 0.01
CA THR A 70 -12.46 14.82 -0.69
C THR A 70 -12.27 14.91 -2.20
N LEU A 71 -13.15 14.26 -2.96
CA LEU A 71 -13.23 14.38 -4.41
C LEU A 71 -14.45 15.20 -4.84
N PRO A 72 -14.38 15.98 -5.95
CA PRO A 72 -13.24 16.14 -6.85
C PRO A 72 -12.05 16.86 -6.20
N LEU A 73 -10.84 16.61 -6.73
CA LEU A 73 -9.61 17.16 -6.18
C LEU A 73 -9.64 18.71 -6.13
N PRO A 74 -9.22 19.31 -5.01
CA PRO A 74 -9.24 20.76 -4.84
C PRO A 74 -8.23 21.46 -5.76
N ALA A 75 -8.45 22.75 -6.06
CA ALA A 75 -7.47 23.52 -6.84
C ALA A 75 -6.15 23.76 -6.08
N ALA A 76 -6.25 23.92 -4.75
CA ALA A 76 -5.11 23.92 -3.84
C ALA A 76 -4.94 22.49 -3.33
N PRO A 77 -3.77 21.85 -3.50
CA PRO A 77 -3.56 20.47 -3.13
C PRO A 77 -3.43 20.28 -1.61
N GLU A 78 -4.56 20.27 -0.93
CA GLU A 78 -4.66 20.17 0.52
C GLU A 78 -5.49 18.96 0.95
N LEU A 79 -5.15 18.40 2.11
CA LEU A 79 -5.96 17.40 2.77
C LEU A 79 -7.30 18.00 3.22
N THR A 80 -8.34 17.17 3.27
CA THR A 80 -9.61 17.55 3.90
C THR A 80 -9.50 17.51 5.42
N SER A 81 -8.89 16.46 5.96
CA SER A 81 -8.65 16.29 7.39
C SER A 81 -7.60 15.19 7.64
N THR A 82 -7.15 15.10 8.88
CA THR A 82 -6.35 13.99 9.40
C THR A 82 -6.87 13.56 10.77
N ILE A 83 -6.58 12.32 11.16
CA ILE A 83 -6.80 11.80 12.51
C ILE A 83 -5.67 10.84 12.86
N GLU A 84 -5.18 10.93 14.10
CA GLU A 84 -4.14 10.03 14.60
C GLU A 84 -4.68 8.60 14.70
N VAL A 85 -3.96 7.66 14.06
CA VAL A 85 -4.20 6.22 14.16
C VAL A 85 -2.87 5.50 14.00
N SER A 86 -2.48 4.71 14.99
CA SER A 86 -1.21 3.97 14.97
C SER A 86 -1.17 2.97 13.82
N ASN A 87 -0.07 2.98 13.07
CA ASN A 87 0.20 2.11 11.94
C ASN A 87 1.71 2.17 11.60
N SER A 88 2.19 1.32 10.70
CA SER A 88 3.59 1.37 10.28
C SER A 88 3.81 0.72 8.93
N VAL A 89 4.76 1.31 8.18
CA VAL A 89 5.22 0.88 6.87
C VAL A 89 6.04 -0.41 6.90
N ILE A 90 6.50 -0.85 8.08
CA ILE A 90 7.36 -2.05 8.21
C ILE A 90 6.64 -3.32 7.71
N ASN A 91 5.30 -3.27 7.64
CA ASN A 91 4.41 -4.37 7.27
C ASN A 91 3.66 -4.06 5.95
N PRO A 92 2.97 -5.04 5.34
CA PRO A 92 2.36 -4.90 4.02
C PRO A 92 1.38 -3.72 3.86
N VAL A 93 1.26 -3.24 2.62
CA VAL A 93 0.47 -2.06 2.18
C VAL A 93 -1.06 -2.16 2.32
N TYR A 94 -1.61 -3.16 3.02
CA TYR A 94 -3.06 -3.46 3.10
C TYR A 94 -3.61 -3.44 4.53
N SER A 95 -3.12 -2.50 5.34
CA SER A 95 -3.55 -2.29 6.73
C SER A 95 -4.80 -1.41 6.87
N LEU A 96 -5.48 -1.04 5.78
CA LEU A 96 -6.77 -0.35 5.83
C LEU A 96 -7.78 -0.84 4.78
N VAL A 97 -9.07 -0.75 5.11
CA VAL A 97 -10.20 -1.05 4.20
C VAL A 97 -11.42 -0.19 4.55
N ALA A 98 -12.27 0.15 3.58
CA ALA A 98 -13.53 0.87 3.83
C ALA A 98 -14.72 -0.08 4.01
N SER A 99 -15.72 0.36 4.78
CA SER A 99 -17.06 -0.22 4.73
C SER A 99 -17.69 -0.03 3.35
N GLN A 100 -18.63 -0.89 2.99
CA GLN A 100 -19.28 -0.87 1.67
C GLN A 100 -20.03 0.44 1.39
N ASP A 101 -20.54 1.12 2.43
CA ASP A 101 -21.18 2.44 2.30
C ASP A 101 -20.17 3.61 2.28
N GLY A 102 -18.88 3.31 2.46
CA GLY A 102 -17.80 4.29 2.48
C GLY A 102 -17.86 5.25 3.66
N ASN A 103 -18.59 4.95 4.73
CA ASN A 103 -18.69 5.84 5.90
C ASN A 103 -17.79 5.42 7.06
N THR A 104 -17.18 4.24 7.01
CA THR A 104 -16.23 3.76 8.02
C THR A 104 -14.94 3.30 7.36
N ILE A 105 -13.80 3.69 7.89
CA ILE A 105 -12.49 3.14 7.55
C ILE A 105 -12.02 2.24 8.69
N PHE A 106 -11.62 1.02 8.38
CA PHE A 106 -10.98 0.11 9.32
C PHE A 106 -9.48 0.19 9.15
N VAL A 107 -8.73 0.33 10.24
CA VAL A 107 -7.27 0.43 10.25
C VAL A 107 -6.70 -0.60 11.21
N ALA A 108 -5.89 -1.52 10.69
CA ALA A 108 -5.14 -2.50 11.47
C ALA A 108 -3.83 -1.86 11.98
N GLU A 109 -3.65 -1.87 13.28
CA GLU A 109 -2.44 -1.39 13.95
C GLU A 109 -1.32 -2.41 13.76
N THR A 110 -0.45 -2.20 12.77
CA THR A 110 0.72 -3.06 12.53
C THR A 110 1.79 -2.88 13.63
N LYS A 111 2.02 -1.63 14.04
CA LYS A 111 2.85 -1.24 15.18
C LYS A 111 2.11 -0.22 16.04
N GLN A 112 2.45 -0.16 17.32
CA GLN A 112 2.00 0.93 18.19
C GLN A 112 2.76 2.21 17.83
N GLN A 113 2.19 3.35 18.24
CA GLN A 113 2.86 4.65 18.09
C GLN A 113 4.21 4.62 18.81
N ARG A 114 5.23 5.21 18.19
CA ARG A 114 6.53 5.46 18.81
C ARG A 114 6.44 6.17 20.15
N GLU A 115 7.12 5.61 21.14
CA GLU A 115 7.37 6.23 22.44
C GLU A 115 8.62 7.12 22.42
N LEU A 116 8.75 8.01 23.40
CA LEU A 116 9.80 9.04 23.39
C LEU A 116 11.23 8.47 23.41
N ASP A 117 11.43 7.31 24.04
CA ASP A 117 12.72 6.64 24.17
C ASP A 117 13.05 5.68 23.01
N ASP A 118 12.10 5.41 22.12
CA ASP A 118 12.33 4.56 20.95
C ASP A 118 13.32 5.21 19.98
N GLN A 119 14.38 4.47 19.65
CA GLN A 119 15.42 4.90 18.71
C GLN A 119 15.54 3.97 17.50
N LEU A 120 15.14 2.71 17.65
CA LEU A 120 15.25 1.66 16.67
C LEU A 120 13.86 1.14 16.26
N ILE A 121 13.76 0.63 15.03
CA ILE A 121 12.60 -0.14 14.55
C ILE A 121 12.24 -1.28 15.51
N SER A 122 13.26 -1.91 16.13
CA SER A 122 13.08 -2.99 17.09
C SER A 122 12.50 -2.54 18.44
N ASP A 123 12.52 -1.24 18.73
CA ASP A 123 11.98 -0.69 19.97
C ASP A 123 10.46 -0.50 19.86
N LEU A 124 9.93 -0.33 18.63
CA LEU A 124 8.51 -0.17 18.38
C LEU A 124 7.71 -1.42 18.76
N ASP A 125 6.80 -1.23 19.72
CA ASP A 125 5.89 -2.27 20.20
C ASP A 125 4.99 -2.80 19.08
N LEU A 126 4.72 -4.10 19.14
CA LEU A 126 3.81 -4.75 18.19
C LEU A 126 2.38 -4.24 18.39
N GLY A 127 1.70 -3.99 17.27
CA GLY A 127 0.31 -3.60 17.30
C GLY A 127 -0.61 -4.78 17.63
N THR A 128 -1.77 -4.48 18.18
CA THR A 128 -2.75 -5.51 18.56
C THR A 128 -4.19 -5.11 18.27
N THR A 129 -4.39 -3.92 17.70
CA THR A 129 -5.70 -3.28 17.64
C THR A 129 -6.22 -3.16 16.21
N LEU A 130 -7.52 -3.40 16.02
CA LEU A 130 -8.27 -2.93 14.86
C LEU A 130 -9.14 -1.74 15.27
N ARG A 131 -9.03 -0.63 14.54
CA ARG A 131 -9.82 0.59 14.77
C ARG A 131 -10.85 0.80 13.66
N ALA A 132 -12.03 1.27 14.03
CA ALA A 132 -13.04 1.78 13.10
C ALA A 132 -13.13 3.31 13.23
N VAL A 133 -12.95 4.00 12.11
CA VAL A 133 -13.01 5.46 12.00
C VAL A 133 -14.25 5.85 11.21
N ASP A 134 -15.18 6.57 11.83
CA ASP A 134 -16.29 7.21 11.11
C ASP A 134 -15.77 8.38 10.29
N VAL A 135 -16.08 8.35 9.00
CA VAL A 135 -15.71 9.35 7.99
C VAL A 135 -16.93 9.84 7.22
N SER A 136 -18.13 9.67 7.78
CA SER A 136 -19.37 10.22 7.21
C SER A 136 -19.31 11.75 7.05
N ASP A 137 -18.60 12.44 7.96
CA ASP A 137 -18.12 13.81 7.81
C ASP A 137 -16.60 13.80 7.59
N LEU A 138 -16.17 13.92 6.33
CA LEU A 138 -14.76 13.91 5.94
C LEU A 138 -13.94 15.06 6.57
N SER A 139 -14.58 16.12 7.05
CA SER A 139 -13.88 17.24 7.70
C SER A 139 -13.63 17.02 9.19
N ASN A 140 -14.31 16.05 9.80
CA ASN A 140 -14.23 15.75 11.22
C ASN A 140 -14.35 14.23 11.48
N PRO A 141 -13.37 13.43 11.01
CA PRO A 141 -13.37 11.98 11.24
C PRO A 141 -13.21 11.68 12.73
N THR A 142 -13.74 10.53 13.18
CA THR A 142 -13.64 10.11 14.59
C THR A 142 -13.43 8.60 14.73
N VAL A 143 -12.57 8.19 15.66
CA VAL A 143 -12.48 6.76 16.04
C VAL A 143 -13.74 6.41 16.84
N ILE A 144 -14.56 5.50 16.31
CA ILE A 144 -15.85 5.11 16.91
C ILE A 144 -15.80 3.77 17.63
N ALA A 145 -14.84 2.90 17.29
CA ALA A 145 -14.62 1.63 17.95
C ALA A 145 -13.16 1.17 17.83
N ALA A 146 -12.73 0.34 18.77
CA ALA A 146 -11.47 -0.38 18.74
C ALA A 146 -11.68 -1.77 19.35
N VAL A 147 -10.93 -2.76 18.87
CA VAL A 147 -10.95 -4.13 19.38
C VAL A 147 -9.57 -4.77 19.27
N GLU A 148 -9.19 -5.58 20.24
CA GLU A 148 -7.94 -6.36 20.20
C GLU A 148 -8.13 -7.55 19.26
N VAL A 149 -7.23 -7.75 18.31
CA VAL A 149 -7.38 -8.74 17.22
C VAL A 149 -6.26 -9.79 17.20
N GLY A 150 -5.40 -9.80 18.21
CA GLY A 150 -4.19 -10.62 18.22
C GLY A 150 -2.96 -9.83 17.80
N ILE A 151 -1.81 -10.52 17.71
CA ILE A 151 -0.50 -9.88 17.63
C ILE A 151 -0.14 -9.52 16.19
N ASP A 152 0.36 -8.29 16.00
CA ASP A 152 1.01 -7.78 14.78
C ASP A 152 0.16 -8.04 13.52
N PRO A 153 -1.09 -7.53 13.46
CA PRO A 153 -1.93 -7.69 12.28
C PRO A 153 -1.26 -7.03 11.06
N GLN A 154 -1.05 -7.83 10.02
CA GLN A 154 -0.31 -7.47 8.81
C GLN A 154 -1.19 -6.87 7.70
N GLY A 155 -2.51 -7.05 7.81
CA GLY A 155 -3.47 -6.58 6.84
C GLY A 155 -4.89 -6.90 7.26
N VAL A 156 -5.84 -6.22 6.62
CA VAL A 156 -7.28 -6.34 6.89
C VAL A 156 -8.06 -6.37 5.58
N ALA A 157 -9.04 -7.26 5.48
CA ALA A 157 -9.96 -7.36 4.34
C ALA A 157 -11.40 -7.46 4.85
N LEU A 158 -12.34 -6.83 4.14
CA LEU A 158 -13.77 -6.89 4.42
C LEU A 158 -14.46 -7.86 3.44
N ASP A 159 -15.36 -8.69 3.95
CA ASP A 159 -16.11 -9.64 3.14
C ASP A 159 -17.13 -8.96 2.20
N ALA A 160 -17.61 -9.71 1.21
CA ALA A 160 -18.57 -9.20 0.23
C ALA A 160 -19.90 -8.74 0.84
N SER A 161 -20.26 -9.25 2.02
CA SER A 161 -21.46 -8.83 2.76
C SER A 161 -21.29 -7.48 3.45
N GLY A 162 -20.04 -7.02 3.63
CA GLY A 162 -19.73 -5.77 4.30
C GLY A 162 -19.81 -5.84 5.82
N THR A 163 -19.76 -7.03 6.41
CA THR A 163 -20.00 -7.24 7.86
C THR A 163 -18.85 -7.90 8.59
N THR A 164 -17.97 -8.63 7.90
CA THR A 164 -16.94 -9.46 8.53
C THR A 164 -15.57 -9.05 8.02
N LEU A 165 -14.71 -8.63 8.94
CA LEU A 165 -13.30 -8.34 8.68
C LEU A 165 -12.48 -9.60 8.94
N ALA A 166 -11.52 -9.89 8.06
CA ALA A 166 -10.48 -10.89 8.27
C ALA A 166 -9.12 -10.19 8.38
N LEU A 167 -8.28 -10.66 9.30
CA LEU A 167 -6.96 -10.11 9.56
C LEU A 167 -5.90 -11.22 9.51
N ALA A 168 -4.80 -10.92 8.83
CA ALA A 168 -3.60 -11.76 8.84
C ALA A 168 -2.77 -11.40 10.07
N THR A 169 -2.91 -12.16 11.15
CA THR A 169 -2.18 -11.92 12.41
C THR A 169 -0.94 -12.80 12.51
N LYS A 170 0.06 -12.35 13.27
CA LYS A 170 1.29 -13.11 13.57
C LYS A 170 1.16 -13.95 14.84
N ASP A 171 -0.06 -14.35 15.19
CA ASP A 171 -0.30 -15.28 16.29
C ASP A 171 0.12 -16.70 15.85
N PRO A 172 1.10 -17.36 16.52
CA PRO A 172 1.58 -18.68 16.13
C PRO A 172 0.54 -19.80 16.21
N ASP A 173 -0.47 -19.65 17.06
CA ASP A 173 -1.40 -20.75 17.38
C ASP A 173 -2.69 -20.71 16.54
N ALA A 174 -3.14 -19.52 16.11
CA ALA A 174 -4.41 -19.38 15.38
C ALA A 174 -4.50 -18.16 14.43
N PRO A 175 -3.69 -18.10 13.37
CA PRO A 175 -3.95 -17.19 12.27
C PRO A 175 -4.88 -17.86 11.24
N PRO A 176 -5.92 -17.19 10.70
CA PRO A 176 -6.29 -15.76 10.79
C PRO A 176 -7.32 -15.39 11.88
N THR A 177 -7.50 -14.09 12.11
CA THR A 177 -8.53 -13.53 13.00
C THR A 177 -9.70 -12.96 12.22
N PHE A 178 -10.93 -13.19 12.70
CA PHE A 178 -12.16 -12.63 12.15
C PHE A 178 -12.87 -11.77 13.18
N VAL A 179 -13.45 -10.65 12.74
CA VAL A 179 -14.29 -9.82 13.60
C VAL A 179 -15.46 -9.25 12.81
N THR A 180 -16.66 -9.32 13.37
CA THR A 180 -17.84 -8.70 12.75
C THR A 180 -17.89 -7.22 13.12
N PHE A 181 -18.46 -6.40 12.23
CA PHE A 181 -18.73 -4.99 12.50
C PHE A 181 -20.16 -4.64 12.10
N THR A 182 -20.99 -4.32 13.09
CA THR A 182 -22.40 -4.01 12.87
C THR A 182 -22.81 -2.85 13.76
N ASN A 183 -23.54 -1.87 13.21
CA ASN A 183 -24.06 -0.71 13.95
C ASN A 183 -22.98 0.06 14.75
N GLY A 184 -21.81 0.26 14.14
CA GLY A 184 -20.72 1.04 14.74
C GLY A 184 -19.95 0.31 15.85
N ARG A 185 -20.06 -1.02 15.94
CA ARG A 185 -19.40 -1.82 16.99
C ARG A 185 -18.79 -3.08 16.41
N PHE A 186 -17.62 -3.44 16.93
CA PHE A 186 -17.03 -4.75 16.72
C PHE A 186 -17.76 -5.82 17.55
N GLY A 187 -17.90 -7.01 16.98
CA GLY A 187 -18.20 -8.23 17.72
C GLY A 187 -16.96 -8.78 18.44
N GLU A 188 -17.12 -9.93 19.09
CA GLU A 188 -15.99 -10.65 19.67
C GLU A 188 -15.09 -11.21 18.55
N PRO A 189 -13.77 -10.95 18.59
CA PRO A 189 -12.82 -11.55 17.67
C PRO A 189 -12.79 -13.07 17.79
N VAL A 190 -12.71 -13.76 16.65
CA VAL A 190 -12.58 -15.21 16.57
C VAL A 190 -11.28 -15.53 15.84
N GLN A 191 -10.34 -16.15 16.55
CA GLN A 191 -9.10 -16.68 15.99
C GLN A 191 -9.29 -18.15 15.63
N LEU A 192 -8.97 -18.51 14.40
CA LEU A 192 -9.15 -19.88 13.91
C LEU A 192 -7.86 -20.41 13.31
N THR A 193 -7.52 -21.64 13.68
CA THR A 193 -6.41 -22.34 13.06
C THR A 193 -6.78 -22.73 11.63
N MET A 194 -5.92 -22.40 10.67
CA MET A 194 -6.00 -22.94 9.31
C MET A 194 -5.86 -24.47 9.34
N GLN A 195 -6.95 -25.20 9.12
CA GLN A 195 -6.91 -26.67 9.11
C GLN A 195 -5.97 -27.20 8.02
N ASP A 196 -5.36 -28.35 8.29
CA ASP A 196 -4.33 -28.96 7.44
C ASP A 196 -3.17 -28.02 7.09
N PHE A 197 -2.90 -26.98 7.88
CA PHE A 197 -1.72 -26.14 7.74
C PHE A 197 -0.74 -26.46 8.88
N SER A 198 0.18 -27.40 8.65
CA SER A 198 1.16 -27.83 9.67
C SER A 198 2.50 -27.12 9.51
N PRO A 199 3.25 -26.84 10.59
CA PRO A 199 4.54 -26.16 10.54
C PRO A 199 5.60 -26.98 9.78
N ILE A 200 6.53 -26.27 9.13
CA ILE A 200 7.71 -26.82 8.44
C ILE A 200 8.94 -26.43 9.25
N ALA A 201 9.64 -27.40 9.83
CA ALA A 201 10.68 -27.18 10.84
C ALA A 201 11.85 -26.32 10.33
N GLU A 202 12.14 -26.36 9.04
CA GLU A 202 13.24 -25.63 8.41
C GLU A 202 12.91 -24.16 8.10
N LEU A 203 11.64 -23.76 8.22
CA LEU A 203 11.20 -22.41 7.95
C LEU A 203 11.10 -21.57 9.23
N PRO A 204 11.45 -20.27 9.17
CA PRO A 204 11.14 -19.33 10.25
C PRO A 204 9.66 -19.40 10.61
N ASP A 205 9.37 -19.40 11.92
CA ASP A 205 8.03 -19.53 12.50
C ASP A 205 7.24 -20.75 11.98
N GLY A 206 7.93 -21.81 11.57
CA GLY A 206 7.34 -22.97 10.93
C GLY A 206 6.69 -22.66 9.57
N GLY A 207 6.92 -21.46 9.02
CA GLY A 207 6.22 -20.90 7.87
C GLY A 207 4.72 -20.72 8.10
N MET A 208 4.27 -20.61 9.35
CA MET A 208 2.85 -20.64 9.72
C MET A 208 2.17 -19.27 9.66
N LEU A 209 2.95 -18.19 9.81
CA LEU A 209 2.40 -16.87 9.99
C LEU A 209 2.07 -16.21 8.64
N PRO A 210 0.80 -15.90 8.35
CA PRO A 210 0.43 -15.23 7.12
C PRO A 210 0.94 -13.78 7.13
N HIS A 211 1.14 -13.20 5.95
CA HIS A 211 1.32 -11.74 5.82
C HIS A 211 0.13 -11.05 5.21
N HIS A 212 -0.74 -11.78 4.51
CA HIS A 212 -1.85 -11.19 3.81
C HIS A 212 -3.04 -12.13 3.80
N VAL A 213 -4.22 -11.52 3.90
CA VAL A 213 -5.52 -12.17 3.75
C VAL A 213 -6.38 -11.30 2.85
N GLU A 214 -7.10 -11.91 1.92
CA GLU A 214 -8.04 -11.24 1.03
C GLU A 214 -9.31 -12.07 0.91
N TRP A 215 -10.47 -11.43 0.97
CA TRP A 215 -11.75 -12.09 0.68
C TRP A 215 -11.97 -12.22 -0.83
N HIS A 216 -12.51 -13.35 -1.25
CA HIS A 216 -13.09 -13.50 -2.58
C HIS A 216 -14.23 -12.48 -2.75
N PRO A 217 -14.35 -11.80 -3.91
CA PRO A 217 -15.28 -10.68 -4.08
C PRO A 217 -16.76 -11.04 -3.93
N THR A 218 -17.11 -12.33 -4.02
CA THR A 218 -18.50 -12.80 -4.02
C THR A 218 -18.78 -14.04 -3.16
N ALA A 219 -17.76 -14.59 -2.47
CA ALA A 219 -17.90 -15.86 -1.76
C ALA A 219 -17.23 -15.81 -0.39
N ASP A 220 -17.69 -16.65 0.54
CA ASP A 220 -17.05 -16.87 1.85
C ASP A 220 -15.77 -17.70 1.69
N ILE A 221 -14.81 -17.13 0.97
CA ILE A 221 -13.52 -17.71 0.66
C ILE A 221 -12.48 -16.65 0.94
N ILE A 222 -11.38 -17.04 1.60
CA ILE A 222 -10.22 -16.19 1.78
C ILE A 222 -9.01 -16.78 1.05
N ALA A 223 -8.19 -15.92 0.48
CA ALA A 223 -6.82 -16.23 0.09
C ALA A 223 -5.88 -15.82 1.22
N VAL A 224 -4.88 -16.65 1.51
CA VAL A 224 -3.86 -16.40 2.52
C VAL A 224 -2.48 -16.58 1.91
N ASN A 225 -1.64 -15.54 1.99
CA ASN A 225 -0.25 -15.62 1.55
C ASN A 225 0.66 -16.10 2.69
N ALA A 226 1.41 -17.17 2.44
CA ALA A 226 2.37 -17.77 3.35
C ALA A 226 3.80 -17.57 2.82
N ASN A 227 4.41 -16.45 3.19
CA ASN A 227 5.59 -15.90 2.52
C ASN A 227 6.81 -16.82 2.58
N PHE A 228 7.13 -17.31 3.78
CA PHE A 228 8.24 -18.26 3.98
C PHE A 228 8.03 -19.59 3.26
N ARG A 229 6.79 -19.95 2.90
CA ARG A 229 6.49 -21.15 2.13
C ARG A 229 6.53 -20.95 0.62
N GLY A 230 6.54 -19.69 0.15
CA GLY A 230 6.34 -19.38 -1.27
C GLY A 230 4.99 -19.91 -1.77
N GLN A 231 3.94 -19.75 -0.96
CA GLN A 231 2.63 -20.34 -1.23
C GLN A 231 1.49 -19.35 -1.00
N VAL A 232 0.44 -19.53 -1.79
CA VAL A 232 -0.90 -19.01 -1.51
C VAL A 232 -1.79 -20.21 -1.21
N GLN A 233 -2.61 -20.10 -0.16
CA GLN A 233 -3.62 -21.10 0.16
C GLN A 233 -4.99 -20.45 0.28
N PHE A 234 -6.00 -21.18 -0.16
CA PHE A 234 -7.38 -20.72 -0.12
C PHE A 234 -8.17 -21.53 0.90
N PHE A 235 -9.10 -20.86 1.57
CA PHE A 235 -9.93 -21.47 2.59
C PHE A 235 -11.38 -21.03 2.43
N LYS A 236 -12.31 -21.97 2.60
CA LYS A 236 -13.73 -21.70 2.78
C LYS A 236 -13.98 -21.32 4.24
N VAL A 237 -14.65 -20.19 4.43
CA VAL A 237 -15.09 -19.74 5.74
C VAL A 237 -16.51 -20.22 5.96
N THR A 238 -16.73 -20.98 7.03
CA THR A 238 -18.07 -21.43 7.42
C THR A 238 -18.63 -20.53 8.49
N ARG A 239 -19.96 -20.38 8.50
CA ARG A 239 -20.66 -19.50 9.42
C ARG A 239 -21.72 -20.27 10.19
N ASP A 240 -21.97 -19.84 11.42
CA ASP A 240 -23.09 -20.33 12.21
C ASP A 240 -24.43 -19.73 11.72
N ALA A 241 -25.53 -20.07 12.41
CA ALA A 241 -26.87 -19.59 12.05
C ALA A 241 -27.06 -18.07 12.26
N ASP A 242 -26.22 -17.44 13.08
CA ASP A 242 -26.23 -16.01 13.38
C ASP A 242 -25.30 -15.22 12.43
N GLY A 243 -24.60 -15.92 11.53
CA GLY A 243 -23.68 -15.35 10.55
C GLY A 243 -22.25 -15.14 11.06
N ASN A 244 -21.95 -15.57 12.28
CA ASN A 244 -20.59 -15.49 12.83
C ASN A 244 -19.70 -16.56 12.19
N VAL A 245 -18.43 -16.24 12.03
CA VAL A 245 -17.43 -17.19 11.53
C VAL A 245 -17.27 -18.34 12.53
N GLN A 246 -17.45 -19.58 12.05
CA GLN A 246 -17.38 -20.79 12.84
C GLN A 246 -16.09 -21.58 12.60
N ASP A 247 -15.64 -21.68 11.35
CA ASP A 247 -14.48 -22.50 10.96
C ASP A 247 -13.85 -22.03 9.64
N VAL A 248 -12.58 -22.37 9.43
CA VAL A 248 -11.79 -22.09 8.22
C VAL A 248 -11.23 -23.40 7.68
N MET A 249 -11.82 -23.87 6.59
CA MET A 249 -11.49 -25.17 5.98
C MET A 249 -10.73 -24.98 4.66
N PRO A 250 -9.69 -25.77 4.37
CA PRO A 250 -9.00 -25.74 3.08
C PRO A 250 -9.97 -25.81 1.92
N TRP A 251 -9.76 -24.94 0.93
CA TRP A 251 -10.45 -24.99 -0.34
C TRP A 251 -9.41 -25.25 -1.44
N GLY A 252 -9.42 -26.49 -1.94
CA GLY A 252 -8.52 -26.94 -2.99
C GLY A 252 -7.07 -27.16 -2.55
N ASN A 253 -6.18 -27.22 -3.54
CA ASN A 253 -4.74 -27.42 -3.32
C ASN A 253 -4.04 -26.14 -2.84
N ARG A 254 -2.89 -26.33 -2.17
CA ARG A 254 -1.92 -25.26 -1.94
C ARG A 254 -1.26 -24.90 -3.27
N VAL A 255 -1.12 -23.62 -3.55
CA VAL A 255 -0.50 -23.14 -4.79
C VAL A 255 0.90 -22.63 -4.48
N VAL A 256 1.92 -23.27 -5.06
CA VAL A 256 3.29 -22.78 -5.00
C VAL A 256 3.42 -21.63 -5.99
N THR A 257 3.86 -20.47 -5.50
CA THR A 257 4.09 -19.27 -6.29
C THR A 257 5.60 -19.04 -6.43
N SER A 258 6.05 -17.80 -6.60
CA SER A 258 7.46 -17.46 -6.46
C SER A 258 7.83 -17.20 -5.00
N LYS A 259 9.05 -16.73 -4.78
CA LYS A 259 9.60 -16.51 -3.44
C LYS A 259 9.01 -15.26 -2.79
N TRP A 260 8.54 -15.39 -1.55
CA TRP A 260 7.97 -14.32 -0.74
C TRP A 260 6.72 -13.64 -1.35
N PRO A 261 5.61 -14.38 -1.55
CA PRO A 261 4.31 -13.78 -1.89
C PRO A 261 3.88 -12.84 -0.78
N MET A 262 4.03 -11.52 -0.97
CA MET A 262 3.80 -10.54 0.10
C MET A 262 2.32 -10.22 0.26
N SER A 263 1.63 -9.94 -0.83
CA SER A 263 0.22 -9.56 -0.83
C SER A 263 -0.49 -10.11 -2.06
N GLY A 264 -1.80 -9.93 -2.14
CA GLY A 264 -2.53 -10.33 -3.35
C GLY A 264 -3.88 -9.66 -3.49
N LYS A 265 -4.47 -9.85 -4.66
CA LYS A 265 -5.82 -9.38 -4.98
C LYS A 265 -6.52 -10.37 -5.88
N PHE A 266 -7.80 -10.60 -5.63
CA PHE A 266 -8.67 -11.23 -6.60
C PHE A 266 -8.91 -10.29 -7.79
N SER A 267 -9.07 -10.85 -8.99
CA SER A 267 -9.70 -10.12 -10.09
C SER A 267 -11.11 -9.69 -9.67
N PRO A 268 -11.68 -8.61 -10.25
CA PRO A 268 -13.00 -8.12 -9.83
C PRO A 268 -14.13 -9.17 -9.88
N ASP A 269 -14.02 -10.16 -10.76
CA ASP A 269 -14.96 -11.27 -10.88
C ASP A 269 -14.63 -12.48 -9.98
N GLY A 270 -13.45 -12.50 -9.36
CA GLY A 270 -12.96 -13.57 -8.49
C GLY A 270 -12.37 -14.79 -9.21
N SER A 271 -12.35 -14.81 -10.54
CA SER A 271 -11.86 -15.94 -11.33
C SER A 271 -10.35 -16.14 -11.22
N PHE A 272 -9.61 -15.10 -10.84
CA PHE A 272 -8.17 -15.15 -10.64
C PHE A 272 -7.76 -14.53 -9.31
N TYR A 273 -6.64 -14.99 -8.77
CA TYR A 273 -5.91 -14.33 -7.70
C TYR A 273 -4.49 -13.98 -8.17
N VAL A 274 -4.09 -12.73 -7.99
CA VAL A 274 -2.75 -12.24 -8.34
C VAL A 274 -1.99 -11.91 -7.07
N THR A 275 -0.78 -12.44 -6.94
CA THR A 275 0.14 -12.15 -5.83
C THR A 275 1.42 -11.50 -6.34
N ASN A 276 2.01 -10.63 -5.51
CA ASN A 276 3.30 -10.03 -5.73
C ASN A 276 4.37 -10.73 -4.89
N ASP A 277 5.35 -11.30 -5.58
CA ASP A 277 6.39 -12.13 -4.99
C ASP A 277 7.72 -11.36 -4.96
N LEU A 278 8.13 -10.90 -3.78
CA LEU A 278 9.22 -9.93 -3.61
C LEU A 278 10.63 -10.50 -3.73
N GLN A 279 10.75 -11.83 -3.75
CA GLN A 279 12.04 -12.54 -3.78
C GLN A 279 12.90 -12.38 -2.51
N TRP A 280 12.32 -11.90 -1.41
CA TRP A 280 13.00 -11.76 -0.12
C TRP A 280 13.27 -13.12 0.52
N GLY A 281 14.30 -13.18 1.37
CA GLY A 281 14.53 -14.35 2.20
C GLY A 281 15.93 -14.40 2.82
N PRO A 282 16.22 -15.45 3.64
CA PRO A 282 17.48 -15.60 4.36
C PRO A 282 18.74 -15.67 3.48
N ASP A 283 18.57 -16.05 2.22
CA ASP A 283 19.60 -16.12 1.17
C ASP A 283 19.85 -14.77 0.47
N VAL A 284 19.10 -13.72 0.81
CA VAL A 284 19.28 -12.36 0.31
C VAL A 284 19.99 -11.51 1.38
N LYS A 285 20.92 -10.65 0.96
CA LYS A 285 21.67 -9.78 1.87
C LYS A 285 20.69 -8.94 2.70
N GLY A 286 20.81 -8.98 4.03
CA GLY A 286 19.92 -8.21 4.90
C GLY A 286 18.44 -8.53 4.67
N PHE A 287 18.11 -9.77 4.26
CA PHE A 287 16.78 -10.27 3.94
C PHE A 287 16.14 -9.76 2.63
N TYR A 288 16.38 -8.51 2.28
CA TYR A 288 15.74 -7.84 1.13
C TYR A 288 16.72 -7.03 0.25
N ILE A 289 17.90 -6.67 0.75
CA ILE A 289 18.85 -5.83 -0.01
C ILE A 289 19.36 -6.59 -1.24
N ASN A 290 19.20 -5.97 -2.40
CA ASN A 290 19.48 -6.55 -3.72
C ASN A 290 18.67 -7.82 -4.04
N ALA A 291 17.50 -8.01 -3.43
CA ALA A 291 16.55 -9.06 -3.80
C ALA A 291 16.24 -9.00 -5.30
N PRO A 292 16.24 -10.12 -6.04
CA PRO A 292 15.95 -10.15 -7.47
C PRO A 292 14.67 -9.39 -7.87
N PRO A 293 14.50 -9.04 -9.16
CA PRO A 293 13.25 -8.43 -9.64
C PRO A 293 12.00 -9.19 -9.16
N SER A 294 11.00 -8.46 -8.68
CA SER A 294 9.75 -9.05 -8.18
C SER A 294 8.99 -9.76 -9.30
N GLN A 295 8.07 -10.65 -8.95
CA GLN A 295 7.18 -11.30 -9.91
C GLN A 295 5.72 -11.04 -9.51
N LEU A 296 4.85 -10.75 -10.46
CA LEU A 296 3.42 -11.06 -10.28
C LEU A 296 3.18 -12.48 -10.71
N THR A 297 2.50 -13.26 -9.88
CA THR A 297 2.03 -14.60 -10.20
C THR A 297 0.51 -14.57 -10.25
N VAL A 298 -0.07 -15.09 -11.33
CA VAL A 298 -1.54 -15.22 -11.48
C VAL A 298 -1.96 -16.67 -11.28
N ILE A 299 -2.98 -16.85 -10.45
CA ILE A 299 -3.57 -18.12 -10.07
C ILE A 299 -5.00 -18.13 -10.59
N GLU A 300 -5.33 -19.08 -11.46
CA GLU A 300 -6.71 -19.37 -11.85
C GLU A 300 -7.42 -20.10 -10.71
N MET A 301 -8.61 -19.60 -10.36
CA MET A 301 -9.42 -20.14 -9.27
C MET A 301 -10.28 -21.31 -9.75
N ALA A 302 -10.41 -22.33 -8.90
CA ALA A 302 -11.38 -23.39 -9.12
C ALA A 302 -12.82 -22.80 -9.13
N PRO A 303 -13.76 -23.41 -9.86
CA PRO A 303 -15.17 -23.05 -9.76
C PRO A 303 -15.66 -23.08 -8.31
N LEU A 304 -16.45 -22.08 -7.90
CA LEU A 304 -16.87 -21.91 -6.50
C LEU A 304 -17.69 -23.09 -5.95
N ASP A 305 -18.40 -23.80 -6.83
CA ASP A 305 -19.22 -24.98 -6.53
C ASP A 305 -18.39 -26.25 -6.29
N GLU A 306 -17.12 -26.27 -6.68
CA GLU A 306 -16.19 -27.34 -6.33
C GLU A 306 -15.65 -27.12 -4.91
N THR A 307 -15.81 -28.08 -4.01
CA THR A 307 -15.29 -28.02 -2.63
C THR A 307 -14.13 -28.98 -2.44
N GLU A 308 -14.41 -30.28 -2.60
CA GLU A 308 -13.48 -31.37 -2.29
C GLU A 308 -12.45 -31.62 -3.40
N THR A 309 -12.78 -31.24 -4.64
CA THR A 309 -11.95 -31.46 -5.82
C THR A 309 -11.38 -30.17 -6.40
N ALA A 310 -11.60 -29.03 -5.74
CA ALA A 310 -11.14 -27.73 -6.22
C ALA A 310 -9.63 -27.79 -6.52
N GLN A 311 -9.25 -27.34 -7.72
CA GLN A 311 -7.85 -27.21 -8.13
C GLN A 311 -7.60 -25.81 -8.67
N HIS A 312 -6.58 -25.16 -8.11
CA HIS A 312 -6.09 -23.84 -8.48
C HIS A 312 -4.77 -24.00 -9.23
N PHE A 313 -4.58 -23.21 -10.29
CA PHE A 313 -3.42 -23.35 -11.18
C PHE A 313 -2.70 -22.02 -11.35
N VAL A 314 -1.37 -22.03 -11.25
CA VAL A 314 -0.58 -20.90 -11.76
C VAL A 314 -0.66 -20.91 -13.28
N VAL A 315 -1.28 -19.88 -13.86
CA VAL A 315 -1.49 -19.77 -15.32
C VAL A 315 -0.54 -18.79 -15.99
N GLY A 316 0.25 -18.06 -15.21
CA GLY A 316 1.26 -17.15 -15.73
C GLY A 316 1.94 -16.31 -14.66
N GLY A 317 2.76 -15.38 -15.14
CA GLY A 317 3.40 -14.39 -14.31
C GLY A 317 4.11 -13.32 -15.16
N VAL A 318 4.45 -12.19 -14.54
CA VAL A 318 5.21 -11.13 -15.18
C VAL A 318 6.28 -10.57 -14.25
N SER A 319 7.46 -10.29 -14.81
CA SER A 319 8.59 -9.73 -14.07
C SER A 319 8.43 -8.22 -13.90
N LEU A 320 8.59 -7.77 -12.66
CA LEU A 320 8.50 -6.38 -12.24
C LEU A 320 9.85 -5.86 -11.78
N PRO A 321 10.03 -4.53 -11.68
CA PRO A 321 11.10 -3.95 -10.87
C PRO A 321 11.10 -4.51 -9.43
N ARG A 322 12.20 -4.26 -8.70
CA ARG A 322 12.38 -4.82 -7.35
C ARG A 322 11.40 -4.17 -6.38
N HIS A 323 10.97 -4.96 -5.38
CA HIS A 323 10.15 -4.52 -4.26
C HIS A 323 8.80 -3.95 -4.73
N ALA A 324 8.11 -4.72 -5.58
CA ALA A 324 6.75 -4.42 -6.02
C ALA A 324 5.74 -4.83 -4.95
N GLU A 325 5.31 -3.93 -4.06
CA GLU A 325 4.59 -4.29 -2.83
C GLU A 325 3.05 -4.21 -2.92
N SER A 326 2.53 -3.44 -3.87
CA SER A 326 1.09 -3.24 -4.05
C SER A 326 0.56 -3.79 -5.36
N ILE A 327 -0.76 -4.02 -5.41
CA ILE A 327 -1.53 -4.49 -6.57
C ILE A 327 -2.86 -3.77 -6.53
N ALA A 328 -3.19 -3.04 -7.59
CA ALA A 328 -4.53 -2.52 -7.83
C ALA A 328 -5.05 -3.04 -9.16
N PHE A 329 -6.27 -3.55 -9.17
CA PHE A 329 -7.02 -3.79 -10.40
C PHE A 329 -7.78 -2.52 -10.80
N SER A 330 -7.92 -2.29 -12.11
CA SER A 330 -8.96 -1.40 -12.61
C SER A 330 -10.34 -1.98 -12.30
N ASN A 331 -11.36 -1.14 -12.21
CA ASN A 331 -12.73 -1.56 -11.91
C ASN A 331 -13.28 -2.52 -12.97
N ASP A 332 -12.89 -2.34 -14.24
CA ASP A 332 -13.24 -3.25 -15.33
C ASP A 332 -12.41 -4.55 -15.37
N GLY A 333 -11.39 -4.68 -14.50
CA GLY A 333 -10.53 -5.84 -14.39
C GLY A 333 -9.55 -6.03 -15.54
N THR A 334 -9.37 -5.06 -16.43
CA THR A 334 -8.50 -5.20 -17.61
C THR A 334 -7.07 -4.68 -17.41
N LEU A 335 -6.82 -3.98 -16.30
CA LEU A 335 -5.53 -3.44 -15.95
C LEU A 335 -5.14 -3.82 -14.52
N ILE A 336 -3.84 -3.99 -14.32
CA ILE A 336 -3.21 -4.05 -13.01
C ILE A 336 -2.16 -2.94 -12.94
N ALA A 337 -2.14 -2.20 -11.84
CA ALA A 337 -1.09 -1.26 -11.49
C ALA A 337 -0.39 -1.69 -10.19
N THR A 338 0.90 -1.42 -10.09
CA THR A 338 1.72 -1.75 -8.92
C THR A 338 2.74 -0.65 -8.69
N SER A 339 2.99 -0.31 -7.43
CA SER A 339 4.14 0.49 -7.05
C SER A 339 5.35 -0.42 -6.84
N ASN A 340 6.49 0.05 -7.33
CA ASN A 340 7.76 -0.60 -7.10
C ASN A 340 8.64 0.35 -6.31
N ILE A 341 8.99 -0.08 -5.10
CA ILE A 341 9.81 0.72 -4.22
C ILE A 341 11.21 0.91 -4.81
N GLY A 342 11.74 -0.09 -5.52
CA GLY A 342 13.14 -0.12 -5.91
C GLY A 342 14.03 -0.30 -4.68
N GLN A 343 15.13 0.43 -4.58
CA GLN A 343 15.98 0.44 -3.38
C GLN A 343 16.26 1.90 -3.00
N THR A 344 15.20 2.70 -2.95
CA THR A 344 15.29 4.16 -2.73
C THR A 344 15.65 4.54 -1.30
N TRP A 345 15.65 3.58 -0.38
CA TRP A 345 16.29 3.74 0.92
C TRP A 345 17.82 3.75 0.82
N LEU A 346 18.45 3.33 -0.28
CA LEU A 346 19.90 3.49 -0.50
C LEU A 346 20.21 4.86 -1.08
N SER A 347 21.39 5.43 -0.78
CA SER A 347 21.85 6.62 -1.50
C SER A 347 22.07 6.32 -3.00
N PRO A 348 21.86 7.31 -3.91
CA PRO A 348 22.04 7.12 -5.35
C PRO A 348 23.41 6.59 -5.79
N ASP A 349 24.46 6.88 -5.01
CA ASP A 349 25.84 6.45 -5.30
C ASP A 349 26.15 5.03 -4.78
N GLU A 350 25.27 4.41 -4.00
CA GLU A 350 25.47 3.09 -3.41
C GLU A 350 25.21 1.96 -4.44
N PRO A 351 26.07 0.92 -4.48
CA PRO A 351 25.83 -0.24 -5.33
C PRO A 351 24.49 -0.92 -5.00
N GLY A 352 23.64 -1.04 -6.02
CA GLY A 352 22.31 -1.64 -5.88
C GLY A 352 21.18 -0.61 -5.88
N TYR A 353 21.47 0.69 -5.74
CA TYR A 353 20.45 1.73 -5.87
C TYR A 353 19.61 1.54 -7.14
N SER A 354 18.30 1.64 -6.98
CA SER A 354 17.34 1.66 -8.08
C SER A 354 16.19 2.58 -7.73
N GLN A 355 15.82 3.44 -8.68
CA GLN A 355 14.70 4.38 -8.52
C GLN A 355 13.38 3.66 -8.31
N SER A 356 12.47 4.36 -7.64
CA SER A 356 11.08 3.98 -7.56
C SER A 356 10.39 4.11 -8.91
N SER A 357 9.36 3.28 -9.13
CA SER A 357 8.57 3.30 -10.36
C SER A 357 7.16 2.78 -10.16
N LEU A 358 6.24 3.13 -11.05
CA LEU A 358 4.96 2.44 -11.20
C LEU A 358 5.02 1.52 -12.41
N SER A 359 4.44 0.32 -12.33
CA SER A 359 4.26 -0.55 -13.49
C SER A 359 2.78 -0.67 -13.84
N LEU A 360 2.50 -0.74 -15.14
CA LEU A 360 1.17 -0.99 -15.68
C LEU A 360 1.19 -2.30 -16.46
N ILE A 361 0.17 -3.12 -16.23
CA ILE A 361 0.03 -4.45 -16.79
C ILE A 361 -1.37 -4.55 -17.40
N GLN A 362 -1.46 -4.99 -18.65
CA GLN A 362 -2.71 -5.43 -19.24
C GLN A 362 -3.04 -6.83 -18.74
N PHE A 363 -4.27 -7.02 -18.28
CA PHE A 363 -4.79 -8.28 -17.79
C PHE A 363 -5.94 -8.74 -18.67
N ASP A 364 -5.90 -9.98 -19.14
CA ASP A 364 -7.03 -10.61 -19.80
C ASP A 364 -7.90 -11.30 -18.74
N PRO A 365 -9.10 -10.77 -18.42
CA PRO A 365 -9.95 -11.31 -17.37
C PRO A 365 -10.57 -12.67 -17.73
N ILE A 366 -10.37 -13.18 -18.94
CA ILE A 366 -10.85 -14.51 -19.35
C ILE A 366 -9.76 -15.56 -19.17
N SER A 367 -8.52 -15.25 -19.57
CA SER A 367 -7.42 -16.21 -19.60
C SER A 367 -6.39 -16.04 -18.49
N GLY A 368 -6.48 -14.95 -17.71
CA GLY A 368 -5.49 -14.57 -16.71
C GLY A 368 -4.17 -14.10 -17.29
N GLN A 369 -4.03 -13.96 -18.61
CA GLN A 369 -2.77 -13.55 -19.23
C GLN A 369 -2.41 -12.12 -18.85
N MET A 370 -1.14 -11.91 -18.50
CA MET A 370 -0.59 -10.62 -18.11
C MET A 370 0.45 -10.14 -19.14
N THR A 371 0.32 -8.90 -19.60
CA THR A 371 1.32 -8.23 -20.44
C THR A 371 1.73 -6.91 -19.82
N LYS A 372 2.97 -6.81 -19.32
CA LYS A 372 3.49 -5.55 -18.80
C LYS A 372 3.68 -4.55 -19.93
N THR A 373 3.08 -3.37 -19.80
CA THR A 373 3.15 -2.33 -20.83
C THR A 373 4.28 -1.34 -20.61
N GLY A 374 4.73 -1.17 -19.36
CA GLY A 374 5.90 -0.37 -19.03
C GLY A 374 6.16 -0.23 -17.53
N ASP A 375 7.28 0.44 -17.24
CA ASP A 375 7.71 0.86 -15.92
C ASP A 375 8.03 2.38 -16.00
N TRP A 376 7.41 3.20 -15.14
CA TRP A 376 7.58 4.66 -15.13
C TRP A 376 8.26 5.10 -13.85
N THR A 377 9.52 5.53 -13.95
CA THR A 377 10.30 5.97 -12.79
C THR A 377 9.94 7.38 -12.32
N PHE A 378 10.12 7.65 -11.03
CA PHE A 378 9.93 8.97 -10.43
C PHE A 378 10.76 9.12 -9.14
N ASP A 379 10.91 10.38 -8.69
CA ASP A 379 11.81 10.75 -7.59
C ASP A 379 11.20 10.56 -6.18
N GLY A 380 10.14 9.75 -6.05
CA GLY A 380 9.60 9.37 -4.75
C GLY A 380 10.47 8.31 -4.07
N ILE A 381 10.50 8.32 -2.74
CA ILE A 381 11.13 7.28 -1.93
C ILE A 381 10.03 6.40 -1.34
N LEU A 382 10.25 5.08 -1.33
CA LEU A 382 9.32 4.07 -0.80
C LEU A 382 7.84 4.27 -1.22
N PRO A 383 7.49 4.30 -2.51
CA PRO A 383 6.08 4.28 -2.89
C PRO A 383 5.47 2.89 -2.75
N GLU A 384 4.29 2.85 -2.15
CA GLU A 384 3.68 1.61 -1.69
C GLU A 384 2.20 1.53 -2.06
N GLY A 385 1.30 2.19 -1.33
CA GLY A 385 -0.12 2.17 -1.64
C GLY A 385 -0.41 2.65 -3.06
N ILE A 386 -1.26 1.93 -3.79
CA ILE A 386 -1.71 2.30 -5.14
C ILE A 386 -3.19 1.97 -5.34
N ALA A 387 -3.90 2.82 -6.07
CA ALA A 387 -5.30 2.56 -6.45
C ALA A 387 -5.67 3.26 -7.76
N PHE A 388 -6.60 2.66 -8.50
CA PHE A 388 -7.29 3.33 -9.61
C PHE A 388 -8.38 4.26 -9.09
N ASP A 389 -8.70 5.30 -9.85
CA ASP A 389 -9.88 6.12 -9.64
C ASP A 389 -11.16 5.40 -10.13
N ALA A 390 -12.34 5.91 -9.79
CA ALA A 390 -13.63 5.31 -10.21
C ALA A 390 -13.83 5.23 -11.74
N SER A 391 -13.01 5.94 -12.52
CA SER A 391 -13.10 5.97 -13.98
C SER A 391 -12.06 5.12 -14.70
N ASP A 392 -11.13 4.48 -13.97
CA ASP A 392 -9.95 3.77 -14.50
C ASP A 392 -9.02 4.63 -15.38
N ARG A 393 -9.17 5.96 -15.35
CA ARG A 393 -8.36 6.90 -16.15
C ARG A 393 -7.20 7.47 -15.38
N TYR A 394 -7.17 7.28 -14.06
CA TYR A 394 -6.09 7.72 -13.20
C TYR A 394 -5.72 6.64 -12.20
N VAL A 395 -4.47 6.70 -11.76
CA VAL A 395 -3.98 6.00 -10.58
C VAL A 395 -3.40 7.02 -9.59
N VAL A 396 -3.56 6.74 -8.31
CA VAL A 396 -2.90 7.46 -7.22
C VAL A 396 -1.90 6.52 -6.55
N ALA A 397 -0.71 7.03 -6.25
CA ALA A 397 0.32 6.33 -5.50
C ALA A 397 0.65 7.09 -4.21
N GLY A 398 0.75 6.36 -3.10
CA GLY A 398 1.26 6.86 -1.84
C GLY A 398 2.78 6.83 -1.87
N VAL A 399 3.41 7.94 -1.52
CA VAL A 399 4.86 8.11 -1.49
C VAL A 399 5.29 8.42 -0.07
N PHE A 400 6.18 7.60 0.49
CA PHE A 400 6.65 7.76 1.86
C PHE A 400 7.30 9.12 2.10
N GLU A 401 8.25 9.50 1.22
CA GLU A 401 8.88 10.81 1.27
C GLU A 401 9.51 11.23 -0.07
N TYR A 402 9.90 12.50 -0.16
CA TYR A 402 10.74 13.01 -1.24
C TYR A 402 12.05 13.58 -0.69
N GLU A 403 13.10 13.56 -1.51
CA GLU A 403 14.36 14.27 -1.28
C GLU A 403 14.15 15.79 -1.35
N THR A 404 13.62 16.35 -0.27
CA THR A 404 13.32 17.77 -0.08
C THR A 404 14.00 18.28 1.20
N PRO A 405 14.25 19.59 1.33
CA PRO A 405 14.72 20.16 2.59
C PRO A 405 13.76 19.81 3.73
N GLU A 406 14.29 19.60 4.93
CA GLU A 406 13.47 19.26 6.11
C GLU A 406 12.41 20.34 6.43
N PRO A 407 11.22 19.95 6.92
CA PRO A 407 10.79 18.57 7.18
C PRO A 407 10.39 17.86 5.89
N ARG A 408 10.98 16.68 5.64
CA ARG A 408 10.57 15.81 4.53
C ARG A 408 9.14 15.33 4.76
N ARG A 409 8.33 15.29 3.70
CA ARG A 409 6.93 14.84 3.74
C ARG A 409 6.65 13.77 2.70
N GLY A 410 5.67 12.92 3.01
CA GLY A 410 5.03 12.04 2.04
C GLY A 410 4.01 12.77 1.19
N ALA A 411 3.51 12.11 0.16
CA ALA A 411 2.41 12.64 -0.64
C ALA A 411 1.59 11.55 -1.32
N LEU A 412 0.41 11.97 -1.79
CA LEU A 412 -0.33 11.27 -2.83
C LEU A 412 0.05 11.86 -4.19
N GLU A 413 0.55 11.02 -5.11
CA GLU A 413 0.96 11.41 -6.46
C GLU A 413 0.03 10.80 -7.52
N PHE A 414 -0.44 11.64 -8.44
CA PHE A 414 -1.49 11.26 -9.39
C PHE A 414 -0.93 11.09 -10.81
N TRP A 415 -1.36 10.02 -11.47
CA TRP A 415 -0.94 9.64 -12.82
C TRP A 415 -2.15 9.35 -13.69
N ARG A 416 -2.10 9.77 -14.95
CA ARG A 416 -3.12 9.46 -15.95
C ARG A 416 -2.78 8.16 -16.66
N VAL A 417 -3.77 7.31 -16.83
CA VAL A 417 -3.73 6.12 -17.69
C VAL A 417 -4.06 6.52 -19.12
N ILE A 418 -3.14 6.28 -20.05
CA ILE A 418 -3.29 6.60 -21.47
C ILE A 418 -3.58 5.32 -22.24
N ASN A 419 -4.83 5.19 -22.70
CA ASN A 419 -5.30 4.07 -23.54
C ASN A 419 -4.96 2.68 -22.96
N GLY A 420 -4.90 2.55 -21.62
CA GLY A 420 -4.54 1.29 -20.94
C GLY A 420 -3.15 0.75 -21.29
N THR A 421 -2.24 1.59 -21.79
CA THR A 421 -0.90 1.16 -22.24
C THR A 421 0.23 2.00 -21.65
N SER A 422 -0.03 3.25 -21.23
CA SER A 422 1.00 4.05 -20.56
C SER A 422 0.48 4.88 -19.41
N LEU A 423 1.41 5.29 -18.54
CA LEU A 423 1.17 6.26 -17.47
C LEU A 423 1.80 7.62 -17.83
N GLU A 424 1.07 8.71 -17.56
CA GLU A 424 1.53 10.08 -17.68
C GLU A 424 1.41 10.77 -16.32
N ARG A 425 2.51 11.31 -15.81
CA ARG A 425 2.51 12.06 -14.54
C ARG A 425 1.68 13.32 -14.69
N THR A 426 0.79 13.59 -13.72
CA THR A 426 -0.01 14.83 -13.75
C THR A 426 0.71 16.03 -13.13
N ASP A 427 1.83 15.75 -12.45
CA ASP A 427 2.59 16.63 -11.56
C ASP A 427 1.79 17.20 -10.37
N TYR A 428 0.49 16.91 -10.26
CA TYR A 428 -0.35 17.25 -9.12
C TYR A 428 -0.07 16.27 -7.97
N ARG A 429 0.15 16.80 -6.77
CA ARG A 429 0.48 16.05 -5.55
C ARG A 429 -0.20 16.67 -4.35
N ILE A 430 -0.70 15.86 -3.43
CA ILE A 430 -1.22 16.33 -2.14
C ILE A 430 -0.29 15.83 -1.04
N GLU A 431 0.32 16.75 -0.30
CA GLU A 431 1.18 16.39 0.84
C GLU A 431 0.36 15.70 1.93
N THR A 432 0.94 14.63 2.48
CA THR A 432 0.43 13.89 3.63
C THR A 432 1.35 14.11 4.82
N GLY A 433 1.13 13.33 5.89
CA GLY A 433 2.20 13.05 6.85
C GLY A 433 3.39 12.37 6.15
N PRO A 434 4.57 12.33 6.80
CA PRO A 434 5.64 11.44 6.36
C PRO A 434 5.11 10.00 6.35
N GLY A 435 5.60 9.19 5.42
CA GLY A 435 5.38 7.76 5.44
C GLY A 435 4.06 7.25 4.88
N ALA A 436 3.47 7.92 3.89
CA ALA A 436 2.28 7.39 3.21
C ALA A 436 2.57 6.05 2.51
N HIS A 437 1.89 4.98 2.96
CA HIS A 437 2.20 3.62 2.50
C HIS A 437 0.99 2.71 2.23
N SER A 438 -0.19 2.98 2.81
CA SER A 438 -1.43 2.30 2.42
C SER A 438 -2.50 3.32 2.07
N LEU A 439 -3.27 3.05 1.02
CA LEU A 439 -4.36 3.92 0.58
C LEU A 439 -5.48 3.15 -0.10
N ILE A 440 -6.66 3.76 -0.14
CA ILE A 440 -7.80 3.34 -0.94
C ILE A 440 -8.48 4.54 -1.58
N VAL A 441 -9.15 4.31 -2.72
CA VAL A 441 -10.13 5.22 -3.29
C VAL A 441 -11.51 4.65 -2.96
N VAL A 442 -12.35 5.45 -2.31
CA VAL A 442 -13.74 5.09 -2.02
C VAL A 442 -14.62 5.68 -3.11
N ASN A 443 -15.37 4.82 -3.80
CA ASN A 443 -16.13 5.15 -5.01
C ASN A 443 -17.57 5.57 -4.73
#